data_AF-A0A378UWE2-F1
#
_entry.id   AF-A0A378UWE2-F1
#
_cell.length_a   1.000
_cell.length_b   1.000
_cell.length_c   1.000
_cell.angle_alpha   90.00
_cell.angle_beta   90.00
_cell.angle_gamma   90.00
#
_symmetry.space_group_name_H-M   'P 1'
#
loop_
_entity.id
_entity.type
_entity.pdbx_description
1 polymer ?
#
loop_
_entity_poly.entity_id
_entity_poly.type
_entity_poly.pdbx_seq_one_letter_code
_entity_poly.pdbx_strand_id
1 'polypeptide(L)'
;MSAADSDAGSDAVRELLRDAFTRLIEHVDDLTDGLTEEVSSYRPTPEANSIAWLIWHSARCQDLQLCDIAGIEQVWTRDGWKDRFGLDLPAEDIGYGHTPPTLRRCTPRLSCWRGITWRCTR
;
A
#
# COMPACT_ATOMS: atom_id res chain seq x y z
N MET A 1 -38.48 -3.17 -2.10
CA MET A 1 -37.13 -3.58 -2.53
C MET A 1 -37.15 -5.08 -2.69
N SER A 2 -37.01 -5.58 -3.91
CA SER A 2 -36.96 -7.02 -4.20
C SER A 2 -35.58 -7.59 -3.83
N ALA A 3 -35.50 -8.91 -3.61
CA ALA A 3 -34.21 -9.60 -3.44
C ALA A 3 -33.27 -9.36 -4.64
N ALA A 4 -33.82 -9.24 -5.85
CA ALA A 4 -33.05 -8.94 -7.07
C ALA A 4 -32.50 -7.50 -7.10
N ASP A 5 -33.24 -6.51 -6.56
CA ASP A 5 -32.71 -5.14 -6.41
C ASP A 5 -31.59 -5.09 -5.36
N SER A 6 -31.69 -5.94 -4.33
CA SER A 6 -30.70 -6.02 -3.25
C SER A 6 -29.40 -6.70 -3.72
N ASP A 7 -29.51 -7.69 -4.60
CA ASP A 7 -28.37 -8.40 -5.21
C ASP A 7 -27.64 -7.50 -6.24
N ALA A 8 -28.41 -6.83 -7.12
CA ALA A 8 -27.86 -5.86 -8.07
C ALA A 8 -27.20 -4.66 -7.36
N GLY A 9 -27.78 -4.21 -6.24
CA GLY A 9 -27.17 -3.17 -5.40
C GLY A 9 -25.87 -3.64 -4.74
N SER A 10 -25.81 -4.90 -4.27
CA SER A 10 -24.60 -5.48 -3.67
C SER A 10 -23.47 -5.61 -4.70
N ASP A 11 -23.79 -6.02 -5.92
CA ASP A 11 -22.82 -6.12 -7.02
C ASP A 11 -22.27 -4.76 -7.44
N ALA A 12 -23.13 -3.73 -7.54
CA ALA A 12 -22.69 -2.37 -7.84
C ALA A 12 -21.71 -1.83 -6.77
N VAL A 13 -21.98 -2.08 -5.49
CA VAL A 13 -21.08 -1.69 -4.39
C VAL A 13 -19.77 -2.47 -4.45
N ARG A 14 -19.82 -3.78 -4.72
CA ARG A 14 -18.62 -4.61 -4.86
C ARG A 14 -17.72 -4.13 -5.99
N GLU A 15 -18.30 -3.81 -7.15
CA GLU A 15 -17.56 -3.30 -8.30
C GLU A 15 -16.99 -1.91 -8.06
N LEU A 16 -17.73 -1.02 -7.38
CA LEU A 16 -17.21 0.29 -6.99
C LEU A 16 -16.00 0.17 -6.05
N LEU A 17 -16.06 -0.72 -5.06
CA LEU A 17 -14.93 -0.96 -4.15
C LEU A 17 -13.75 -1.56 -4.90
N ARG A 18 -13.99 -2.55 -5.77
CA ARG A 18 -12.96 -3.16 -6.61
C ARG A 18 -12.25 -2.13 -7.48
N ASP A 19 -13.01 -1.27 -8.16
CA ASP A 19 -12.50 -0.19 -9.00
C ASP A 19 -11.68 0.81 -8.19
N ALA A 20 -12.19 1.26 -7.04
CA ALA A 20 -11.50 2.21 -6.16
C ALA A 20 -10.13 1.69 -5.70
N PHE A 21 -10.02 0.42 -5.28
CA PHE A 21 -8.74 -0.17 -4.88
C PHE A 21 -7.82 -0.45 -6.07
N THR A 22 -8.36 -0.79 -7.24
CA THR A 22 -7.57 -1.04 -8.46
C THR A 22 -6.89 0.24 -8.95
N ARG A 23 -7.61 1.37 -8.99
CA ARG A 23 -7.06 2.67 -9.41
C ARG A 23 -5.89 3.13 -8.55
N LEU A 24 -5.95 2.87 -7.23
CA LEU A 24 -4.84 3.23 -6.32
C LEU A 24 -3.54 2.50 -6.68
N ILE A 25 -3.64 1.25 -7.16
CA ILE A 25 -2.48 0.46 -7.59
C ILE A 25 -1.95 1.00 -8.93
N GLU A 26 -2.83 1.23 -9.89
CA GLU A 26 -2.48 1.77 -11.22
C GLU A 26 -1.78 3.14 -11.10
N HIS A 27 -2.27 4.02 -10.23
CA HIS A 27 -1.66 5.33 -10.01
C HIS A 27 -0.26 5.28 -9.40
N VAL A 28 0.11 4.23 -8.67
CA VAL A 28 1.47 4.10 -8.12
C VAL A 28 2.48 3.83 -9.23
N ASP A 29 2.12 3.06 -10.25
CA ASP A 29 3.00 2.84 -11.41
C ASP A 29 3.27 4.17 -12.14
N ASP A 30 2.21 4.94 -12.43
CA ASP A 30 2.34 6.26 -13.05
C ASP A 30 3.13 7.25 -12.17
N LEU A 31 2.89 7.26 -10.86
CA LEU A 31 3.57 8.13 -9.89
C LEU A 31 5.06 7.82 -9.77
N THR A 32 5.43 6.54 -9.92
CA THR A 32 6.82 6.09 -9.79
C THR A 32 7.57 6.09 -11.12
N ASP A 33 6.89 6.32 -12.24
CA ASP A 33 7.54 6.52 -13.53
C ASP A 33 8.39 7.79 -13.55
N GLY A 34 9.64 7.67 -13.99
CA GLY A 34 10.62 8.77 -13.97
C GLY A 34 11.04 9.29 -12.57
N LEU A 35 10.48 8.76 -11.48
CA LEU A 35 10.83 9.19 -10.12
C LEU A 35 12.26 8.76 -9.77
N THR A 36 13.07 9.69 -9.25
CA THR A 36 14.44 9.37 -8.79
C THR A 36 14.46 9.02 -7.31
N GLU A 37 15.47 8.26 -6.87
CA GLU A 37 15.62 7.87 -5.46
C GLU A 37 15.66 9.11 -4.53
N GLU A 38 16.37 10.15 -4.97
CA GLU A 38 16.48 11.43 -4.27
C GLU A 38 15.11 12.10 -4.09
N VAL A 39 14.32 12.22 -5.16
CA VAL A 39 12.98 12.83 -5.08
C VAL A 39 12.03 11.95 -4.26
N SER A 40 12.12 10.62 -4.40
CA SER A 40 11.26 9.69 -3.66
C SER A 40 11.46 9.75 -2.14
N SER A 41 12.68 10.04 -1.70
CA SER A 41 13.07 10.13 -0.29
C SER A 41 13.06 11.56 0.24
N TYR A 42 12.84 12.56 -0.63
CA TYR A 42 12.80 13.97 -0.26
C TYR A 42 11.67 14.25 0.74
N ARG A 43 11.98 15.14 1.70
CA ARG A 43 11.06 15.56 2.76
C ARG A 43 11.11 17.09 2.85
N PRO A 44 10.02 17.81 2.53
CA PRO A 44 9.99 19.26 2.60
C PRO A 44 10.25 19.83 4.00
N THR A 45 9.86 19.10 5.04
CA THR A 45 10.16 19.41 6.45
C THR A 45 10.60 18.14 7.20
N PRO A 46 11.25 18.27 8.38
CA PRO A 46 11.62 17.13 9.21
C PRO A 46 10.45 16.28 9.72
N GLU A 47 9.21 16.75 9.61
CA GLU A 47 7.97 16.08 10.00
C GLU A 47 7.20 15.53 8.80
N ALA A 48 7.45 16.04 7.60
CA ALA A 48 6.77 15.60 6.38
C ALA A 48 7.09 14.15 6.06
N ASN A 49 6.13 13.39 5.54
CA ASN A 49 6.38 12.08 4.98
C ASN A 49 7.00 12.20 3.59
N SER A 50 7.91 11.29 3.23
CA SER A 50 8.43 11.22 1.87
C SER A 50 7.43 10.53 0.93
N ILE A 51 7.61 10.67 -0.38
CA ILE A 51 6.79 9.98 -1.38
C ILE A 51 6.90 8.46 -1.19
N ALA A 52 8.12 7.94 -1.03
CA ALA A 52 8.36 6.52 -0.78
C ALA A 52 7.65 6.02 0.49
N TRP A 53 7.61 6.83 1.55
CA TRP A 53 6.89 6.49 2.77
C TRP A 53 5.38 6.43 2.55
N LEU A 54 4.81 7.41 1.83
CA LEU A 54 3.37 7.47 1.56
C LEU A 54 2.87 6.28 0.74
N ILE A 55 3.65 5.87 -0.28
CA ILE A 55 3.33 4.70 -1.09
C ILE A 55 3.39 3.43 -0.23
N TRP A 56 4.45 3.28 0.59
CA TRP A 56 4.60 2.15 1.51
C TRP A 56 3.49 2.05 2.54
N HIS A 57 3.21 3.16 3.22
CA HIS A 57 2.17 3.24 4.23
C HIS A 57 0.81 2.86 3.65
N SER A 58 0.47 3.39 2.48
CA SER A 58 -0.81 3.11 1.81
C SER A 58 -0.93 1.63 1.45
N ALA A 59 0.13 1.03 0.89
CA ALA A 59 0.17 -0.38 0.56
C ALA A 59 0.07 -1.29 1.80
N ARG A 60 0.79 -0.97 2.88
CA ARG A 60 0.71 -1.71 4.15
C ARG A 60 -0.69 -1.64 4.78
N CYS A 61 -1.33 -0.48 4.75
CA CYS A 61 -2.70 -0.33 5.24
C CYS A 61 -3.68 -1.20 4.45
N GLN A 62 -3.58 -1.21 3.11
CA GLN A 62 -4.44 -2.04 2.26
C GLN A 62 -4.21 -3.53 2.50
N ASP A 63 -2.95 -3.97 2.52
CA ASP A 63 -2.59 -5.37 2.76
C ASP A 63 -3.12 -5.85 4.13
N LEU A 64 -2.89 -5.07 5.19
CA LEU A 64 -3.39 -5.41 6.52
C LEU A 64 -4.91 -5.53 6.56
N GLN A 65 -5.64 -4.56 6.00
CA GLN A 65 -7.10 -4.51 6.08
C GLN A 65 -7.78 -5.54 5.18
N LEU A 66 -7.32 -5.68 3.94
CA LEU A 66 -7.94 -6.58 2.96
C LEU A 66 -7.64 -8.04 3.29
N CYS A 67 -6.43 -8.36 3.75
CA CYS A 67 -6.11 -9.73 4.14
C CYS A 67 -6.89 -10.16 5.39
N ASP A 68 -7.11 -9.26 6.35
CA ASP A 68 -7.97 -9.53 7.52
C ASP A 68 -9.42 -9.80 7.11
N ILE A 69 -10.01 -8.93 6.25
CA ILE A 69 -11.37 -9.12 5.72
C ILE A 69 -11.51 -10.44 4.95
N ALA A 70 -10.48 -10.81 4.16
CA ALA A 70 -10.47 -12.03 3.37
C ALA A 70 -10.08 -13.30 4.17
N GLY A 71 -9.63 -13.15 5.42
CA GLY A 71 -9.17 -14.27 6.25
C GLY A 71 -7.90 -14.95 5.72
N ILE A 72 -7.03 -14.20 5.03
CA ILE A 72 -5.77 -14.70 4.45
C ILE A 72 -4.56 -14.06 5.13
N GLU A 73 -3.40 -14.69 4.97
CA GLU A 73 -2.14 -14.09 5.41
C GLU A 73 -1.81 -12.84 4.58
N GLN A 74 -1.33 -11.79 5.25
CA GLN A 74 -0.79 -10.58 4.63
C GLN A 74 0.23 -10.92 3.55
N VAL A 75 0.04 -10.33 2.37
CA VAL A 75 0.96 -10.46 1.22
C VAL A 75 2.36 -10.01 1.61
N TRP A 76 2.46 -8.99 2.48
CA TRP A 76 3.72 -8.47 3.00
C TRP A 76 4.66 -9.54 3.57
N THR A 77 4.12 -10.50 4.32
CA THR A 77 4.88 -11.62 4.90
C THR A 77 4.89 -12.83 3.98
N ARG A 78 3.71 -13.22 3.47
CA ARG A 78 3.51 -14.41 2.65
C ARG A 78 4.40 -14.43 1.41
N ASP A 79 4.51 -13.31 0.71
CA ASP A 79 5.22 -13.20 -0.58
C ASP A 79 6.64 -12.60 -0.44
N GLY A 80 7.15 -12.49 0.80
CA GLY A 80 8.54 -12.07 1.07
C GLY A 80 8.84 -10.58 0.83
N TRP A 81 7.81 -9.73 0.73
CA TRP A 81 7.99 -8.30 0.52
C TRP A 81 8.70 -7.61 1.68
N LYS A 82 8.46 -8.04 2.92
CA LYS A 82 9.20 -7.57 4.10
C LYS A 82 10.71 -7.65 3.87
N ASP A 83 11.20 -8.81 3.44
CA ASP A 83 12.63 -9.05 3.25
C ASP A 83 13.16 -8.28 2.03
N ARG A 84 12.36 -8.19 0.97
CA ARG A 84 12.70 -7.37 -0.22
C ARG A 84 12.84 -5.89 0.10
N PHE A 85 12.01 -5.37 1.00
CA PHE A 85 12.06 -3.99 1.43
C PHE A 85 13.16 -3.74 2.47
N GLY A 86 13.45 -4.72 3.34
CA GLY A 86 14.57 -4.69 4.26
C GLY A 86 14.59 -3.48 5.21
N LEU A 87 13.40 -2.97 5.57
CA LEU A 87 13.27 -1.80 6.45
C LEU A 87 13.63 -2.18 7.89
N ASP A 88 14.30 -1.27 8.59
CA ASP A 88 14.60 -1.38 10.03
C ASP A 88 13.36 -1.02 10.87
N LEU A 89 12.29 -1.80 10.68
CA LEU A 89 11.00 -1.66 11.34
C LEU A 89 10.45 -3.06 11.73
N PRO A 90 9.55 -3.14 12.74
CA PRO A 90 8.78 -4.35 13.00
C PRO A 90 8.04 -4.87 11.76
N ALA A 91 7.79 -6.17 11.69
CA ALA A 91 7.16 -6.78 10.51
C ALA A 91 5.71 -6.32 10.32
N GLU A 92 5.03 -6.11 11.43
CA GLU A 92 3.66 -5.63 11.55
C GLU A 92 3.52 -4.12 11.35
N ASP A 93 4.63 -3.39 11.23
CA ASP A 93 4.61 -1.94 11.11
C ASP A 93 3.89 -1.53 9.82
N ILE A 94 3.02 -0.52 9.97
CA ILE A 94 2.28 0.10 8.88
C ILE A 94 2.54 1.60 8.78
N GLY A 95 3.33 2.19 9.68
CA GLY A 95 3.61 3.63 9.69
C GLY A 95 2.79 4.46 10.68
N TYR A 96 1.79 3.85 11.34
CA TYR A 96 0.93 4.59 12.27
C TYR A 96 1.73 5.10 13.48
N GLY A 97 1.62 6.40 13.77
CA GLY A 97 2.36 7.03 14.87
C GLY A 97 3.84 7.26 14.61
N HIS A 98 4.32 7.12 13.37
CA HIS A 98 5.70 7.43 13.03
C HIS A 98 6.07 8.89 13.36
N THR A 99 7.19 9.03 14.08
CA THR A 99 7.78 10.32 14.43
C THR A 99 8.96 10.62 13.50
N PRO A 100 9.53 11.84 13.48
CA PRO A 100 10.70 12.16 12.64
C PRO A 100 11.87 11.16 12.72
N PRO A 101 12.23 10.61 13.91
CA PRO A 101 13.21 9.52 14.00
C PRO A 101 12.79 8.23 13.29
N THR A 102 11.52 7.81 13.43
CA THR A 102 11.01 6.59 12.78
C THR A 102 10.92 6.76 11.27
N LEU A 103 10.54 7.94 10.79
CA LEU A 103 10.52 8.27 9.35
C LEU A 103 11.90 8.13 8.71
N ARG A 104 12.99 8.37 9.45
CA ARG A 104 14.36 8.15 8.95
C ARG A 104 14.74 6.68 8.81
N ARG A 105 14.09 5.77 9.53
CA ARG A 105 14.29 4.31 9.40
C ARG A 105 13.49 3.72 8.25
N CYS A 106 12.42 4.41 7.85
CA CYS A 106 11.55 4.02 6.76
C CYS A 106 11.96 4.71 5.45
N THR A 107 12.98 4.17 4.79
CA THR A 107 13.45 4.64 3.47
C THR A 107 13.31 3.54 2.42
N PRO A 108 12.07 3.22 1.96
CA PRO A 108 11.88 2.25 0.91
C PRO A 108 12.55 2.67 -0.38
N ARG A 109 13.28 1.75 -1.01
CA ARG A 109 13.96 2.04 -2.29
C ARG A 109 13.00 1.97 -3.46
N LEU A 110 13.27 2.72 -4.53
CA LEU A 110 12.36 2.72 -5.67
C LEU A 110 12.28 1.35 -6.37
N SER A 111 13.40 0.64 -6.38
CA SER A 111 13.50 -0.73 -6.93
C SER A 111 12.64 -1.76 -6.19
N CYS A 112 12.27 -1.50 -4.93
CA CYS A 112 11.35 -2.35 -4.18
C CYS A 112 9.93 -2.27 -4.74
N TRP A 113 9.56 -1.18 -5.43
CA TRP A 113 8.22 -1.02 -6.03
C TRP A 113 8.07 -1.67 -7.40
N ARG A 114 9.17 -1.90 -8.14
CA ARG A 114 9.06 -2.44 -9.50
C ARG A 114 8.51 -3.87 -9.50
N GLY A 115 7.44 -4.09 -10.27
CA GLY A 115 6.76 -5.38 -10.34
C GLY A 115 5.84 -5.66 -9.15
N ILE A 116 5.54 -4.64 -8.35
CA ILE A 116 4.42 -4.69 -7.42
C ILE A 116 3.15 -4.82 -8.23
N THR A 117 2.57 -6.01 -8.20
CA THR A 117 1.14 -6.17 -8.43
C THR A 117 0.59 -6.54 -7.07
N TRP A 118 0.16 -5.56 -6.27
CA TRP A 118 -0.53 -5.79 -4.99
C TRP A 118 -1.87 -6.46 -5.26
N ARG A 119 -1.84 -7.73 -5.64
CA ARG A 119 -3.02 -8.50 -5.99
C ARG A 119 -3.44 -9.30 -4.76
N CYS A 120 -3.88 -8.58 -3.73
CA CYS A 120 -4.61 -9.18 -2.59
C CYS A 120 -5.95 -9.79 -3.05
N THR A 121 -6.41 -9.43 -4.26
CA THR A 121 -7.74 -9.74 -4.79
C THR A 121 -7.76 -10.86 -5.83
N ARG A 122 -6.82 -11.82 -5.77
CA ARG A 122 -6.93 -13.02 -6.61
C ARG A 122 -7.99 -13.97 -6.07
#